data_AF-A0A8T6LWT3-F1
#
_entry.id   AF-A0A8T6LWT3-F1
#
_cell.length_a   1.000
_cell.length_b   1.000
_cell.length_c   1.000
_cell.angle_alpha   90.00
_cell.angle_beta   90.00
_cell.angle_gamma   90.00
#
_symmetry.space_group_name_H-M   'P 1'
#
loop_
_entity.id
_entity.type
_entity.pdbx_description
1 polymer ?
#
loop_
_entity_poly.entity_id
_entity_poly.type
_entity_poly.pdbx_seq_one_letter_code
_entity_poly.pdbx_strand_id
1 'polypeptide(L)' 'MKEEIAQEAKELVIARLLLLPSGKKISIGSYGNFTKEELIENINKGNEVGKKIIEIEMDFLKALKKRDLYE' A
#
# COMPACT_ATOMS: atom_id res chain seq x y z
N MET A 1 8.40 -16.60 10.33
CA MET A 1 6.97 -16.34 10.62
C MET A 1 6.58 -14.86 10.61
N LYS A 2 7.00 -14.00 11.54
CA LYS A 2 6.63 -12.56 11.50
C LYS A 2 7.20 -11.82 10.28
N GLU A 3 8.42 -12.14 9.89
CA GLU A 3 9.09 -11.54 8.73
C GLU A 3 8.50 -12.02 7.40
N GLU A 4 8.14 -13.30 7.28
CA GLU A 4 7.46 -13.86 6.10
C GLU A 4 6.12 -13.17 5.85
N ILE A 5 5.29 -13.03 6.89
CA ILE A 5 4.00 -12.31 6.78
C ILE A 5 4.21 -10.85 6.36
N ALA A 6 5.27 -10.19 6.86
CA ALA A 6 5.59 -8.82 6.48
C ALA A 6 6.01 -8.71 5.00
N GLN A 7 6.77 -9.70 4.51
CA GLN A 7 7.18 -9.78 3.13
C GLN A 7 6.00 -10.09 2.19
N GLU A 8 5.11 -11.01 2.57
CA GLU A 8 3.88 -11.31 1.81
C GLU A 8 2.97 -10.08 1.71
N ALA A 9 2.80 -9.32 2.80
CA ALA A 9 2.03 -8.08 2.79
C ALA A 9 2.65 -7.05 1.83
N LYS A 10 3.97 -6.92 1.83
CA LYS A 10 4.71 -6.04 0.92
C LYS A 10 4.45 -6.43 -0.54
N GLU A 11 4.60 -7.70 -0.88
CA GLU A 11 4.40 -8.22 -2.24
C GLU A 11 2.97 -8.05 -2.73
N LEU A 12 1.99 -8.31 -1.86
CA LEU A 12 0.58 -8.10 -2.15
C LEU A 12 0.27 -6.63 -2.48
N VAL A 13 0.82 -5.71 -1.68
CA VAL A 13 0.61 -4.27 -1.89
C VAL A 13 1.27 -3.80 -3.19
N ILE A 14 2.49 -4.26 -3.50
CA ILE A 14 3.15 -3.98 -4.78
C ILE A 14 2.30 -4.49 -5.95
N ALA A 15 1.79 -5.73 -5.87
CA ALA A 15 0.96 -6.30 -6.93
C ALA A 15 -0.31 -5.47 -7.19
N ARG A 16 -0.95 -4.96 -6.13
CA ARG A 16 -2.12 -4.06 -6.25
C ARG A 16 -1.76 -2.72 -6.90
N LEU A 17 -0.64 -2.11 -6.50
CA LEU A 17 -0.18 -0.84 -7.10
C LEU A 17 0.13 -1.00 -8.60
N LEU A 18 0.69 -2.14 -9.02
CA LEU A 18 1.01 -2.40 -10.43
C LEU A 18 -0.23 -2.41 -11.34
N LEU A 19 -1.41 -2.77 -10.81
CA LEU A 19 -2.68 -2.77 -11.55
C LEU A 19 -3.23 -1.36 -11.82
N LEU A 20 -2.71 -0.33 -11.13
CA LEU A 20 -3.17 1.03 -11.34
C LEU A 20 -2.67 1.59 -12.68
N PRO A 21 -3.45 2.46 -13.37
CA PRO A 21 -2.97 3.12 -14.57
C PRO A 21 -1.72 3.97 -14.30
N SER A 22 -0.74 3.92 -15.20
CA SER A 22 0.45 4.77 -15.12
C SER A 22 0.11 6.26 -15.24
N GLY A 23 0.90 7.11 -14.59
CA GLY A 23 0.75 8.57 -14.62
C GLY A 23 -0.35 9.13 -13.72
N LYS A 24 -1.13 8.28 -13.03
CA LYS A 24 -2.04 8.72 -11.97
C LYS A 24 -1.26 8.97 -10.68
N LYS A 25 -1.61 10.05 -9.99
CA LYS A 25 -1.06 10.37 -8.67
C LYS A 25 -2.04 9.96 -7.58
N ILE A 26 -1.50 9.39 -6.51
CA ILE A 26 -2.20 8.95 -5.31
C ILE A 26 -1.75 9.87 -4.18
N SER A 27 -2.73 10.43 -3.46
CA SER A 27 -2.46 11.28 -2.31
C SER A 27 -2.29 10.43 -1.05
N ILE A 28 -1.16 10.60 -0.37
CA ILE A 28 -0.85 9.93 0.90
C ILE A 28 -0.88 10.97 2.01
N GLY A 29 -2.08 11.38 2.43
CA GLY A 29 -2.27 12.32 3.54
C GLY A 29 -1.35 13.56 3.45
N SER A 30 -0.64 13.85 4.54
CA SER A 30 0.34 14.95 4.62
C SER A 30 1.69 14.66 3.95
N TYR A 31 1.94 13.42 3.49
CA TYR A 31 3.19 13.04 2.85
C TYR A 31 3.29 13.51 1.39
N GLY A 32 2.15 13.83 0.77
CA GLY A 32 2.10 14.38 -0.59
C GLY A 32 1.46 13.44 -1.61
N ASN A 33 1.79 13.65 -2.88
CA ASN A 33 1.21 12.95 -4.01
C ASN A 33 2.28 12.16 -4.76
N PHE A 34 2.02 10.87 -5.00
CA PHE A 34 2.99 9.94 -5.56
C PHE A 34 2.38 9.16 -6.73
N THR A 35 3.19 8.81 -7.73
CA THR A 35 2.79 7.80 -8.72
C THR A 35 2.91 6.39 -8.13
N LYS A 36 2.34 5.38 -8.80
CA LYS A 36 2.50 3.98 -8.38
C LYS A 36 3.97 3.55 -8.35
N GLU A 37 4.78 4.05 -9.29
CA GLU A 37 6.21 3.75 -9.38
C GLU A 37 6.96 4.32 -8.17
N GLU A 38 6.68 5.57 -7.80
CA GLU A 38 7.24 6.21 -6.61
C GLU A 38 6.84 5.47 -5.33
N LEU A 39 5.57 5.04 -5.21
CA LEU A 39 5.11 4.27 -4.04
C LEU A 39 5.82 2.91 -3.93
N ILE A 40 5.99 2.19 -5.04
CA ILE A 40 6.72 0.91 -5.07
C ILE A 40 8.18 1.12 -4.64
N GLU A 41 8.82 2.21 -5.08
CA GLU A 41 10.17 2.55 -4.64
C GLU A 41 10.24 2.83 -3.14
N ASN A 42 9.31 3.63 -2.60
CA ASN A 42 9.21 3.91 -1.16
C ASN A 42 8.99 2.63 -0.33
N ILE A 43 8.15 1.72 -0.81
CA ILE A 43 7.93 0.39 -0.21
C ILE A 43 9.23 -0.42 -0.19
N ASN A 44 9.98 -0.44 -1.29
CA ASN A 44 11.24 -1.17 -1.36
C ASN A 44 12.33 -0.59 -0.46
N LYS A 45 12.37 0.74 -0.30
CA LYS A 45 13.26 1.44 0.63
C LYS A 45 12.86 1.24 2.11
N GLY A 46 11.62 0.81 2.38
CA GLY A 46 11.12 0.63 3.75
C GLY A 46 11.03 1.93 4.56
N ASN A 47 10.87 3.07 3.88
CA ASN A 47 10.73 4.36 4.55
C ASN A 47 9.30 4.59 5.06
N GLU A 48 9.04 5.75 5.67
CA GLU A 48 7.73 6.03 6.29
C GLU A 48 6.58 6.01 5.30
N VAL A 49 6.75 6.56 4.10
CA VAL A 49 5.73 6.50 3.03
C VAL A 49 5.47 5.06 2.63
N GLY A 50 6.52 4.26 2.45
CA GLY A 50 6.42 2.84 2.10
C GLY A 50 5.70 2.01 3.17
N LYS A 51 6.01 2.25 4.45
CA LYS A 51 5.31 1.62 5.58
C LYS A 51 3.85 2.07 5.63
N LYS A 52 3.58 3.35 5.40
CA LYS A 52 2.24 3.92 5.49
C LYS A 52 1.31 3.37 4.41
N ILE A 53 1.78 3.22 3.17
CA ILE A 53 0.94 2.65 2.11
C ILE A 53 0.64 1.16 2.36
N ILE A 54 1.59 0.39 2.91
CA ILE A 54 1.35 -1.00 3.31
C ILE A 54 0.27 -1.06 4.39
N GLU A 55 0.36 -0.19 5.41
CA GLU A 55 -0.65 -0.08 6.47
C GLU A 55 -2.04 0.22 5.89
N ILE A 56 -2.16 1.26 5.06
CA ILE A 56 -3.43 1.69 4.44
C ILE A 56 -4.07 0.55 3.65
N GLU A 57 -3.31 -0.09 2.75
CA GLU A 57 -3.83 -1.16 1.90
C GLU A 57 -4.23 -2.40 2.70
N MET A 58 -3.42 -2.78 3.70
CA MET A 58 -3.75 -3.93 4.55
C MET A 58 -4.96 -3.65 5.44
N ASP A 59 -5.13 -2.42 5.94
CA ASP A 59 -6.29 -2.02 6.73
C ASP A 59 -7.55 -1.98 5.88
N PHE A 60 -7.47 -1.49 4.64
CA PHE A 60 -8.56 -1.61 3.66
C PHE A 60 -8.97 -3.07 3.44
N LEU A 61 -8.03 -3.98 3.23
CA LEU A 61 -8.32 -5.41 3.04
C LEU A 61 -8.94 -6.07 4.29
N LYS A 62 -8.49 -5.69 5.49
CA LYS A 62 -9.10 -6.16 6.76
C LYS A 62 -10.52 -5.63 6.92
N ALA A 63 -10.77 -4.35 6.64
CA ALA A 63 -12.09 -3.75 6.68
C ALA A 63 -13.04 -4.43 5.68
N LEU A 64 -12.56 -4.67 4.45
CA LEU A 64 -13.30 -5.41 3.44
C LEU A 64 -13.67 -6.82 3.92
N LYS A 65 -12.72 -7.55 4.51
CA LYS A 65 -12.96 -8.89 5.08
C LYS A 65 -14.02 -8.87 6.17
N LYS A 66 -14.02 -7.84 7.03
CA LYS A 66 -14.98 -7.67 8.12
C LYS A 66 -16.33 -7.14 7.67
N ARG A 67 -16.42 -6.63 6.43
CA ARG A 67 -17.58 -5.93 5.84
C ARG A 67 -17.82 -4.53 6.40
N ASP A 68 -16.81 -3.93 7.04
CA ASP A 68 -16.87 -2.60 7.66
C ASP A 68 -16.90 -1.44 6.63
N LEU A 69 -16.81 -1.74 5.33
CA LEU A 69 -16.79 -0.72 4.26
C LEU A 69 -18.19 -0.28 3.79
N TYR A 70 -19.24 -1.00 4.19
CA TYR A 70 -20.60 -0.80 3.67
C TYR A 70 -21.65 -0.60 4.77
N GLU A 71 -21.23 -0.25 6.00
CA GLU A 71 -22.12 0.11 7.10
C GLU A 71 -22.54 1.59 7.07
#